data_AF-A0A7S3SWC5-F1
#
_entry.id   AF-A0A7S3SWC5-F1
#
_cell.length_a   1.000
_cell.length_b   1.000
_cell.length_c   1.000
_cell.angle_alpha   90.00
_cell.angle_beta   90.00
_cell.angle_gamma   90.00
#
_symmetry.space_group_name_H-M   'P 1'
#
loop_
_entity.id
_entity.type
_entity.pdbx_description
1 polymer ?
#
loop_
_entity_poly.entity_id
_entity_poly.type
_entity_poly.pdbx_seq_one_letter_code
_entity_poly.pdbx_strand_id
1 'polypeptide(L)'
;RPRRRSRTYIPATMPEKVALIGSGNWGSAIATKIGVNASACADFDDKVYMWVFEEYVKEEDGKWVRPARGAKPPEGKTWVDEGYTPLTQVINEKHENVIYLPGIELPHNIVACPDVATCVDGATMMVFVIPHNFLAPIVPKMEGKFAKGAIGCSLIKGIEFEKEGDMKPILISDLLQDEMKKSDGAPVVDMSVLMGANVANEVAKGDFAEATIGCTKPENGLKWCAVAEKAVAEKAAQMKAGARREHAGRSREIWGDGSESTQRTCPPHPAPSTAAC
;
A
#
# COMPACT_ATOMS: atom_id res chain seq x y z
N ARG A 1 46.10 11.63 23.43
CA ARG A 1 44.67 11.24 23.42
C ARG A 1 44.13 11.39 21.99
N PRO A 2 43.79 10.32 21.26
CA PRO A 2 43.15 10.47 19.96
C PRO A 2 41.68 10.84 20.19
N ARG A 3 41.20 11.87 19.46
CA ARG A 3 39.80 12.30 19.46
C ARG A 3 38.93 11.14 18.94
N ARG A 4 38.00 10.66 19.76
CA ARG A 4 36.94 9.74 19.33
C ARG A 4 36.21 10.38 18.15
N ARG A 5 36.30 9.76 16.97
CA ARG A 5 35.43 10.12 15.84
C ARG A 5 33.99 9.85 16.27
N SER A 6 33.18 10.90 16.26
CA SER A 6 31.73 10.80 16.41
C SER A 6 31.21 9.80 15.38
N ARG A 7 30.60 8.72 15.85
CA ARG A 7 29.88 7.75 15.01
C ARG A 7 28.76 8.55 14.34
N THR A 8 28.88 8.81 13.04
CA THR A 8 27.82 9.45 12.25
C THR A 8 26.57 8.59 12.41
N TYR A 9 25.57 9.15 13.09
CA TYR A 9 24.23 8.61 13.11
C TYR A 9 23.69 8.72 11.68
N ILE A 10 23.67 7.60 10.96
CA ILE A 10 22.90 7.51 9.72
C ILE A 10 21.44 7.50 10.20
N PRO A 11 20.64 8.53 9.90
CA PRO A 11 19.23 8.50 10.25
C PRO A 11 18.64 7.25 9.61
N ALA A 12 17.93 6.43 10.39
CA ALA A 12 17.06 5.44 9.80
C ALA A 12 16.16 6.20 8.81
N THR A 13 16.12 5.75 7.56
CA THR A 13 15.18 6.29 6.57
C THR A 13 13.79 6.25 7.18
N MET A 14 13.04 7.35 7.06
CA MET A 14 11.66 7.39 7.57
C MET A 14 10.86 6.25 6.94
N PRO A 15 9.96 5.60 7.70
CA PRO A 15 9.11 4.54 7.14
C PRO A 15 8.28 5.05 5.96
N GLU A 16 8.09 4.20 4.97
CA GLU A 16 7.28 4.46 3.79
C GLU A 16 5.81 4.59 4.19
N LYS A 17 5.16 5.66 3.75
CA LYS A 17 3.75 5.94 4.00
C LYS A 17 2.92 5.47 2.82
N VAL A 18 2.03 4.51 3.07
CA VAL A 18 1.20 3.89 2.04
C VAL A 18 -0.18 4.55 2.02
N ALA A 19 -0.58 5.01 0.83
CA ALA A 19 -1.93 5.46 0.53
C ALA A 19 -2.56 4.54 -0.51
N LEU A 20 -3.78 4.09 -0.25
CA LEU A 20 -4.57 3.22 -1.12
C LEU A 20 -5.70 4.05 -1.74
N ILE A 21 -5.67 4.22 -3.06
CA ILE A 21 -6.64 5.02 -3.81
C ILE A 21 -7.67 4.06 -4.39
N GLY A 22 -8.74 3.81 -3.62
CA GLY A 22 -9.90 3.02 -4.01
C GLY A 22 -10.37 2.03 -2.94
N SER A 23 -11.68 1.92 -2.80
CA SER A 23 -12.35 1.17 -1.74
C SER A 23 -13.37 0.15 -2.26
N GLY A 24 -13.28 -0.23 -3.54
CA GLY A 24 -14.12 -1.29 -4.10
C GLY A 24 -13.79 -2.65 -3.51
N ASN A 25 -14.36 -3.72 -4.06
CA ASN A 25 -14.14 -5.09 -3.56
C ASN A 25 -12.64 -5.44 -3.53
N TRP A 26 -11.94 -5.29 -4.66
CA TRP A 26 -10.50 -5.54 -4.71
C TRP A 26 -9.66 -4.54 -3.89
N GLY A 27 -10.07 -3.27 -3.82
CA GLY A 27 -9.40 -2.27 -2.98
C GLY A 27 -9.45 -2.66 -1.49
N SER A 28 -10.61 -3.08 -1.01
CA SER A 28 -10.78 -3.56 0.36
C SER A 28 -10.00 -4.86 0.61
N ALA A 29 -9.98 -5.78 -0.36
CA ALA A 29 -9.23 -7.03 -0.24
C ALA A 29 -7.72 -6.80 -0.18
N ILE A 30 -7.15 -5.91 -1.00
CA ILE A 30 -5.72 -5.60 -0.92
C ILE A 30 -5.38 -4.80 0.35
N ALA A 31 -6.32 -3.99 0.86
CA ALA A 31 -6.17 -3.27 2.12
C ALA A 31 -5.91 -4.24 3.28
N THR A 32 -6.55 -5.42 3.31
CA THR A 32 -6.27 -6.42 4.36
C THR A 32 -4.82 -6.86 4.36
N LYS A 33 -4.28 -7.11 3.16
CA LYS A 33 -2.89 -7.57 3.01
C LYS A 33 -1.88 -6.47 3.33
N ILE A 34 -2.09 -5.27 2.77
CA ILE A 34 -1.23 -4.12 2.98
C ILE A 34 -1.21 -3.72 4.46
N GLY A 35 -2.37 -3.66 5.13
CA GLY A 35 -2.46 -3.32 6.55
C GLY A 35 -1.70 -4.31 7.44
N VAL A 36 -1.86 -5.62 7.21
CA VAL A 36 -1.13 -6.65 7.95
C VAL A 36 0.39 -6.53 7.73
N ASN A 37 0.83 -6.32 6.50
CA ASN A 37 2.27 -6.26 6.20
C ASN A 37 2.92 -4.95 6.67
N ALA A 38 2.21 -3.82 6.57
CA ALA A 38 2.69 -2.53 7.04
C ALA A 38 2.91 -2.54 8.56
N SER A 39 1.96 -3.08 9.32
CA SER A 39 2.10 -3.23 10.78
C SER A 39 3.21 -4.21 11.19
N ALA A 40 3.52 -5.21 10.35
CA ALA A 40 4.53 -6.23 10.62
C ALA A 40 5.96 -5.84 10.21
N CYS A 41 6.15 -4.76 9.44
CA CYS A 41 7.45 -4.40 8.88
C CYS A 41 7.81 -2.94 9.13
N ALA A 42 8.91 -2.71 9.85
CA ALA A 42 9.39 -1.38 10.22
C ALA A 42 9.83 -0.48 9.05
N ASP A 43 9.81 -0.99 7.81
CA ASP A 43 9.99 -0.15 6.62
C ASP A 43 8.76 0.67 6.28
N PHE A 44 7.59 0.33 6.83
CA PHE A 44 6.34 1.00 6.54
C PHE A 44 5.82 1.71 7.79
N ASP A 45 5.14 2.83 7.57
CA ASP A 45 4.29 3.42 8.60
C ASP A 45 3.17 2.42 8.91
N ASP A 46 2.87 2.25 10.20
CA ASP A 46 1.80 1.35 10.63
C ASP A 46 0.46 1.78 10.04
N LYS A 47 0.20 3.09 9.96
CA LYS A 47 -1.06 3.60 9.41
C LYS A 47 -1.06 3.56 7.89
N VAL A 48 -2.09 2.94 7.34
CA VAL A 48 -2.34 2.88 5.90
C VAL A 48 -3.65 3.61 5.62
N TYR A 49 -3.56 4.68 4.85
CA TYR A 49 -4.73 5.49 4.50
C TYR A 49 -5.41 4.91 3.26
N MET A 50 -6.73 4.73 3.32
CA MET A 50 -7.53 4.23 2.21
C MET A 50 -8.56 5.27 1.80
N TRP A 51 -8.45 5.77 0.58
CA TRP A 51 -9.44 6.68 0.02
C TRP A 51 -10.71 5.91 -0.33
N VAL A 52 -11.81 6.37 0.25
CA VAL A 52 -13.16 5.86 0.03
C VAL A 52 -13.97 6.99 -0.57
N PHE A 53 -14.56 6.77 -1.74
CA PHE A 53 -15.54 7.71 -2.27
C PHE A 53 -16.73 7.75 -1.30
N GLU A 54 -17.06 8.94 -0.79
CA GLU A 54 -18.03 9.04 0.29
C GLU A 54 -19.43 8.61 -0.17
N GLU A 55 -19.91 7.54 0.44
CA GLU A 55 -21.24 6.99 0.29
C GLU A 55 -21.92 6.98 1.66
N TYR A 56 -23.25 6.90 1.67
CA TYR A 56 -24.03 6.87 2.90
C TYR A 56 -24.74 5.53 2.99
N VAL A 57 -24.66 4.90 4.15
CA VAL A 57 -25.17 3.54 4.37
C VAL A 57 -26.03 3.49 5.61
N LYS A 58 -27.00 2.59 5.62
CA LYS A 58 -27.92 2.39 6.73
C LYS A 58 -28.15 0.89 6.90
N GLU A 59 -28.30 0.46 8.14
CA GLU A 59 -28.65 -0.92 8.43
C GLU A 59 -30.19 -1.05 8.52
N GLU A 60 -30.76 -1.89 7.67
CA GLU A 60 -32.20 -2.19 7.62
C GLU A 60 -32.38 -3.71 7.62
N ASP A 61 -33.13 -4.24 8.60
CA ASP A 61 -33.38 -5.68 8.78
C ASP A 61 -32.11 -6.55 8.75
N GLY A 62 -31.03 -6.07 9.39
CA GLY A 62 -29.73 -6.76 9.46
C GLY A 62 -28.95 -6.76 8.14
N LYS A 63 -29.33 -5.91 7.19
CA LYS A 63 -28.61 -5.71 5.91
C LYS A 63 -28.21 -4.26 5.75
N TRP A 64 -27.00 -4.05 5.23
CA TRP A 64 -26.56 -2.72 4.84
C TRP A 64 -27.15 -2.34 3.49
N VAL A 65 -27.84 -1.21 3.48
CA VAL A 65 -28.40 -0.59 2.28
C VAL A 65 -27.75 0.76 2.05
N ARG A 66 -27.75 1.19 0.79
CA ARG A 66 -27.29 2.51 0.36
C ARG A 66 -28.33 3.16 -0.55
N PRO A 67 -28.38 4.49 -0.62
CA PRO A 67 -29.22 5.18 -1.59
C PRO A 67 -28.92 4.70 -3.02
N ALA A 68 -29.94 4.74 -3.88
CA ALA A 68 -29.75 4.47 -5.30
C ALA A 68 -28.71 5.44 -5.89
N ARG A 69 -27.94 4.97 -6.88
CA ARG A 69 -26.89 5.77 -7.50
C ARG A 69 -27.47 7.06 -8.09
N GLY A 70 -26.94 8.21 -7.66
CA GLY A 70 -27.40 9.53 -8.11
C GLY A 70 -28.63 10.06 -7.35
N ALA A 71 -29.16 9.32 -6.38
CA ALA A 71 -30.19 9.83 -5.48
C ALA A 71 -29.64 11.01 -4.67
N LYS A 72 -30.54 11.93 -4.32
CA LYS A 72 -30.28 13.05 -3.43
C LYS A 72 -31.15 12.88 -2.18
N PRO A 73 -30.69 13.37 -1.01
CA PRO A 73 -31.54 13.40 0.16
C PRO A 73 -32.75 14.31 -0.10
N PRO A 74 -33.84 14.18 0.67
CA PRO A 74 -34.98 15.07 0.58
C PRO A 74 -34.59 16.55 0.68
N GLU A 75 -35.40 17.42 0.08
CA GLU A 75 -35.10 18.85 0.06
C GLU A 75 -34.92 19.41 1.48
N GLY A 76 -33.82 20.14 1.68
CA GLY A 76 -33.45 20.72 2.97
C GLY A 76 -32.86 19.73 3.99
N LYS A 77 -32.63 18.47 3.62
CA LYS A 77 -32.03 17.44 4.49
C LYS A 77 -30.73 16.89 3.94
N THR A 78 -29.95 16.28 4.82
CA THR A 78 -28.78 15.45 4.50
C THR A 78 -29.12 13.97 4.62
N TRP A 79 -28.26 13.09 4.11
CA TRP A 79 -28.39 11.65 4.35
C TRP A 79 -28.30 11.29 5.83
N VAL A 80 -27.53 12.06 6.61
CA VAL A 80 -27.42 11.88 8.06
C VAL A 80 -28.75 12.16 8.75
N ASP A 81 -29.48 13.20 8.32
CA ASP A 81 -30.82 13.52 8.84
C ASP A 81 -31.84 12.40 8.53
N GLU A 82 -31.62 11.65 7.45
CA GLU A 82 -32.42 10.50 7.04
C GLU A 82 -31.96 9.17 7.71
N GLY A 83 -31.02 9.26 8.65
CA GLY A 83 -30.53 8.14 9.44
C GLY A 83 -29.49 7.26 8.73
N TYR A 84 -28.84 7.78 7.68
CA TYR A 84 -27.67 7.12 7.09
C TYR A 84 -26.38 7.59 7.76
N THR A 85 -25.39 6.70 7.78
CA THR A 85 -24.04 6.97 8.29
C THR A 85 -23.05 7.05 7.12
N PRO A 86 -22.07 7.97 7.14
CA PRO A 86 -20.95 7.97 6.19
C PRO A 86 -20.24 6.61 6.16
N LEU A 87 -19.98 6.07 4.97
CA LEU A 87 -19.33 4.76 4.81
C LEU A 87 -17.92 4.76 5.40
N THR A 88 -17.19 5.87 5.29
CA THR A 88 -15.88 6.02 5.93
C THR A 88 -15.93 5.87 7.43
N GLN A 89 -16.97 6.43 8.07
CA GLN A 89 -17.19 6.27 9.50
C GLN A 89 -17.48 4.81 9.85
N VAL A 90 -18.38 4.14 9.12
CA VAL A 90 -18.68 2.71 9.35
C VAL A 90 -17.42 1.85 9.20
N ILE A 91 -16.60 2.10 8.18
CA ILE A 91 -15.34 1.37 7.98
C ILE A 91 -14.38 1.60 9.15
N ASN A 92 -14.20 2.85 9.61
CA ASN A 92 -13.27 3.15 10.70
C ASN A 92 -13.74 2.63 12.06
N GLU A 93 -15.05 2.51 12.29
CA GLU A 93 -15.62 2.03 13.56
C GLU A 93 -15.75 0.50 13.61
N LYS A 94 -16.22 -0.12 12.52
CA LYS A 94 -16.44 -1.57 12.44
C LYS A 94 -15.25 -2.32 11.88
N HIS A 95 -14.27 -1.62 11.30
CA HIS A 95 -13.18 -2.21 10.54
C HIS A 95 -13.70 -3.17 9.47
N GLU A 96 -14.77 -2.79 8.76
CA GLU A 96 -15.37 -3.62 7.71
C GLU A 96 -15.92 -2.73 6.61
N ASN A 97 -15.63 -3.07 5.34
CA ASN A 97 -16.31 -2.46 4.21
C ASN A 97 -17.61 -3.21 3.90
N VAL A 98 -18.65 -2.85 4.64
CA VAL A 98 -19.96 -3.52 4.64
C VAL A 98 -20.68 -3.54 3.28
N ILE A 99 -20.26 -2.71 2.33
CA ILE A 99 -20.83 -2.65 0.98
C ILE A 99 -20.02 -3.47 -0.02
N TYR A 100 -18.69 -3.34 0.00
CA TYR A 100 -17.84 -3.86 -1.05
C TYR A 100 -17.10 -5.15 -0.68
N LEU A 101 -16.95 -5.44 0.62
CA LEU A 101 -16.31 -6.64 1.14
C LEU A 101 -16.98 -7.07 2.46
N PRO A 102 -18.28 -7.39 2.45
CA PRO A 102 -19.02 -7.73 3.67
C PRO A 102 -18.51 -9.04 4.31
N GLY A 103 -18.44 -9.06 5.64
CA GLY A 103 -18.02 -10.21 6.44
C GLY A 103 -16.51 -10.42 6.54
N ILE A 104 -15.69 -9.48 6.05
CA ILE A 104 -14.23 -9.48 6.23
C ILE A 104 -13.81 -8.29 7.09
N GLU A 105 -13.14 -8.56 8.19
CA GLU A 105 -12.51 -7.54 9.02
C GLU A 105 -11.24 -7.00 8.35
N LEU A 106 -11.18 -5.69 8.16
CA LEU A 106 -10.01 -4.94 7.77
C LEU A 106 -9.07 -4.77 8.98
N PRO A 107 -7.75 -4.73 8.77
CA PRO A 107 -6.80 -4.40 9.84
C PRO A 107 -7.11 -3.04 10.48
N HIS A 108 -6.94 -2.94 11.80
CA HIS A 108 -7.29 -1.74 12.58
C HIS A 108 -6.44 -0.51 12.24
N ASN A 109 -5.29 -0.73 11.60
CA ASN A 109 -4.40 0.30 11.10
C ASN A 109 -4.79 0.84 9.70
N ILE A 110 -5.87 0.34 9.10
CA ILE A 110 -6.50 0.92 7.91
C ILE A 110 -7.37 2.10 8.31
N VAL A 111 -7.11 3.27 7.72
CA VAL A 111 -7.86 4.50 7.98
C VAL A 111 -8.61 4.93 6.71
N ALA A 112 -9.93 4.77 6.71
CA ALA A 112 -10.80 5.20 5.62
C ALA A 112 -10.94 6.73 5.59
N CYS A 113 -10.72 7.33 4.42
CA CYS A 113 -10.72 8.78 4.21
C CYS A 113 -11.65 9.19 3.06
N PRO A 114 -12.58 10.16 3.26
CA PRO A 114 -13.42 10.71 2.19
C PRO A 114 -12.62 11.51 1.15
N ASP A 115 -11.66 12.26 1.66
CA ASP A 115 -10.89 13.23 0.88
C ASP A 115 -9.58 12.59 0.42
N VAL A 116 -9.40 12.54 -0.90
CA VAL A 116 -8.22 11.94 -1.51
C VAL A 116 -6.96 12.76 -1.21
N ALA A 117 -7.07 14.09 -1.08
CA ALA A 117 -5.94 14.95 -0.75
C ALA A 117 -5.39 14.63 0.63
N THR A 118 -6.27 14.46 1.62
CA THR A 118 -5.92 14.00 2.96
C THR A 118 -5.36 12.58 2.96
N CYS A 119 -5.94 11.68 2.15
CA CYS A 119 -5.48 10.29 2.05
C CYS A 119 -4.03 10.16 1.57
N VAL A 120 -3.60 11.03 0.65
CA VAL A 120 -2.25 10.97 0.05
C VAL A 120 -1.26 11.92 0.72
N ASP A 121 -1.65 12.64 1.76
CA ASP A 121 -0.81 13.65 2.41
C ASP A 121 0.50 13.05 2.95
N GLY A 122 1.63 13.46 2.37
CA GLY A 122 2.95 12.92 2.69
C GLY A 122 3.15 11.45 2.33
N ALA A 123 2.25 10.82 1.57
CA ALA A 123 2.41 9.45 1.11
C ALA A 123 3.65 9.30 0.22
N THR A 124 4.44 8.27 0.46
CA THR A 124 5.62 7.93 -0.37
C THR A 124 5.34 6.75 -1.31
N MET A 125 4.28 5.99 -1.04
CA MET A 125 3.82 4.88 -1.86
C MET A 125 2.31 5.01 -2.09
N MET A 126 1.88 5.04 -3.35
CA MET A 126 0.48 5.16 -3.74
C MET A 126 0.02 3.93 -4.52
N VAL A 127 -1.04 3.27 -4.05
CA VAL A 127 -1.61 2.08 -4.68
C VAL A 127 -2.94 2.45 -5.32
N PHE A 128 -3.06 2.32 -6.64
CA PHE A 128 -4.24 2.71 -7.40
C PHE A 128 -5.12 1.49 -7.70
N VAL A 129 -6.33 1.48 -7.14
CA VAL A 129 -7.31 0.38 -7.21
C VAL A 129 -8.72 0.93 -7.50
N ILE A 130 -8.81 1.82 -8.49
CA ILE A 130 -10.07 2.40 -8.95
C ILE A 130 -10.33 2.04 -10.41
N PRO A 131 -11.59 2.02 -10.87
CA PRO A 131 -11.87 1.93 -12.29
C PRO A 131 -11.18 3.08 -13.05
N HIS A 132 -10.59 2.78 -14.21
CA HIS A 132 -9.79 3.75 -14.99
C HIS A 132 -10.54 5.06 -15.31
N ASN A 133 -11.86 4.97 -15.55
CA ASN A 133 -12.73 6.13 -15.81
C ASN A 133 -12.75 7.18 -14.68
N PHE A 134 -12.31 6.83 -13.47
CA PHE A 134 -12.26 7.74 -12.34
C PHE A 134 -10.88 8.36 -12.08
N LEU A 135 -9.85 8.01 -12.87
CA LEU A 135 -8.50 8.56 -12.65
C LEU A 135 -8.44 10.06 -12.96
N ALA A 136 -8.93 10.48 -14.13
CA ALA A 136 -8.89 11.88 -14.58
C ALA A 136 -9.48 12.91 -13.58
N PRO A 137 -10.64 12.69 -12.93
CA PRO A 137 -11.15 13.64 -11.95
C PRO A 137 -10.47 13.56 -10.57
N ILE A 138 -9.70 12.51 -10.28
CA ILE A 138 -9.11 12.26 -8.96
C ILE A 138 -7.65 12.72 -8.91
N VAL A 139 -6.88 12.45 -9.95
CA VAL A 139 -5.45 12.78 -10.00
C VAL A 139 -5.16 14.25 -9.68
N PRO A 140 -5.85 15.24 -10.29
CA PRO A 140 -5.62 16.66 -9.98
C PRO A 140 -5.82 17.03 -8.51
N LYS A 141 -6.68 16.30 -7.77
CA LYS A 141 -6.94 16.58 -6.35
C LYS A 141 -5.81 16.13 -5.43
N MET A 142 -4.95 15.23 -5.90
CA MET A 142 -3.81 14.69 -5.15
C MET A 142 -2.54 15.51 -5.35
N GLU A 143 -2.50 16.35 -6.38
CA GLU A 143 -1.30 17.07 -6.79
C GLU A 143 -0.73 17.95 -5.67
N GLY A 144 0.58 17.83 -5.45
CA GLY A 144 1.30 18.57 -4.42
C GLY A 144 1.01 18.15 -2.97
N LYS A 145 0.23 17.09 -2.75
CA LYS A 145 -0.09 16.56 -1.40
C LYS A 145 0.79 15.38 -0.99
N PHE A 146 1.14 14.51 -1.92
CA PHE A 146 2.05 13.39 -1.67
C PHE A 146 3.52 13.79 -1.61
N ALA A 147 4.36 12.93 -1.04
CA ALA A 147 5.78 13.21 -0.84
C ALA A 147 6.55 13.32 -2.16
N LYS A 148 7.59 14.16 -2.18
CA LYS A 148 8.52 14.22 -3.32
C LYS A 148 9.22 12.89 -3.50
N GLY A 149 9.23 12.37 -4.73
CA GLY A 149 9.80 11.06 -5.05
C GLY A 149 8.89 9.88 -4.70
N ALA A 150 7.61 10.12 -4.42
CA ALA A 150 6.64 9.06 -4.24
C ALA A 150 6.56 8.15 -5.48
N ILE A 151 6.31 6.87 -5.23
CA ILE A 151 6.14 5.83 -6.25
C ILE A 151 4.69 5.36 -6.31
N GLY A 152 4.25 4.96 -7.49
CA GLY A 152 2.89 4.48 -7.74
C GLY A 152 2.87 3.00 -8.12
N CYS A 153 1.78 2.31 -7.78
CA CYS A 153 1.49 0.96 -8.27
C CYS A 153 0.03 0.89 -8.73
N SER A 154 -0.18 0.54 -10.00
CA SER A 154 -1.52 0.33 -10.55
C SER A 154 -1.95 -1.13 -10.45
N LEU A 155 -3.11 -1.35 -9.84
CA LEU A 155 -3.79 -2.64 -9.75
C LEU A 155 -5.05 -2.66 -10.64
N ILE A 156 -5.15 -1.69 -11.55
CA ILE A 156 -6.32 -1.47 -12.39
C ILE A 156 -6.21 -2.40 -13.61
N LYS A 157 -7.15 -3.36 -13.70
CA LYS A 157 -7.25 -4.26 -14.85
C LYS A 157 -7.96 -3.54 -16.01
N GLY A 158 -7.30 -3.50 -17.16
CA GLY A 158 -7.88 -2.96 -18.38
C GLY A 158 -6.81 -2.50 -19.37
N ILE A 159 -7.28 -2.16 -20.56
CA ILE A 159 -6.55 -1.42 -21.58
C ILE A 159 -7.52 -0.36 -22.11
N GLU A 160 -6.98 0.80 -22.48
CA GLU A 160 -7.72 1.80 -23.25
C GLU A 160 -7.27 1.74 -24.70
N PHE A 161 -8.02 2.36 -25.60
CA PHE A 161 -7.65 2.46 -27.01
C PHE A 161 -7.56 3.93 -27.39
N GLU A 162 -6.59 4.26 -28.22
CA GLU A 162 -6.49 5.59 -28.82
C GLU A 162 -7.81 5.97 -29.50
N LYS A 163 -8.33 7.16 -29.19
CA LYS A 163 -9.59 7.67 -29.74
C LYS A 163 -9.46 8.13 -31.19
N GLU A 164 -8.23 8.45 -31.61
CA GLU A 164 -7.88 8.88 -32.97
C GLU A 164 -6.61 8.14 -33.40
N GLY A 165 -6.60 7.56 -34.60
CA GLY A 165 -5.45 6.83 -35.15
C GLY A 165 -5.66 5.33 -35.31
N ASP A 166 -4.58 4.55 -35.17
CA ASP A 166 -4.50 3.12 -35.49
C ASP A 166 -5.19 2.18 -34.46
N MET A 167 -6.01 2.72 -33.54
CA MET A 167 -6.64 1.97 -32.44
C MET A 167 -5.61 1.18 -31.60
N LYS A 168 -4.47 1.81 -31.27
CA LYS A 168 -3.44 1.14 -30.47
C LYS A 168 -3.89 0.96 -29.02
N PRO A 169 -3.57 -0.18 -28.39
CA PRO A 169 -3.86 -0.39 -26.98
C PRO A 169 -2.92 0.49 -26.14
N ILE A 170 -3.51 1.23 -25.20
CA ILE A 170 -2.82 2.01 -24.18
C ILE A 170 -2.98 1.27 -22.85
N LEU A 171 -1.86 1.07 -22.14
CA LEU A 171 -1.91 0.49 -20.80
C LEU A 171 -2.43 1.53 -19.80
N ILE A 172 -3.26 1.09 -18.85
CA ILE A 172 -3.79 1.98 -17.81
C ILE A 172 -2.67 2.57 -16.94
N SER A 173 -1.55 1.85 -16.78
CA SER A 173 -0.36 2.38 -16.09
C SER A 173 0.23 3.59 -16.80
N ASP A 174 0.27 3.57 -18.13
CA ASP A 174 0.83 4.66 -18.95
C ASP A 174 -0.12 5.86 -18.91
N LEU A 175 -1.42 5.61 -19.09
CA LEU A 175 -2.45 6.63 -18.94
C LEU A 175 -2.40 7.32 -17.57
N LEU A 176 -2.27 6.53 -16.50
CA LEU A 176 -2.16 7.05 -15.14
C LEU A 176 -0.87 7.85 -14.98
N GLN A 177 0.25 7.35 -15.49
CA GLN A 177 1.52 8.08 -15.41
C GLN A 177 1.45 9.41 -16.17
N ASP A 178 0.77 9.46 -17.31
CA ASP A 178 0.53 10.67 -18.07
C ASP A 178 -0.40 11.62 -17.33
N GLU A 179 -1.49 11.13 -16.75
CA GLU A 179 -2.40 11.92 -15.91
C GLU A 179 -1.66 12.59 -14.74
N MET A 180 -0.79 11.84 -14.06
CA MET A 180 0.03 12.33 -12.95
C MET A 180 1.08 13.38 -13.38
N LYS A 181 1.35 13.52 -14.68
CA LYS A 181 2.29 14.50 -15.26
C LYS A 181 1.60 15.72 -15.88
N LYS A 182 0.27 15.77 -15.93
CA LYS A 182 -0.45 16.81 -16.69
C LYS A 182 -0.30 18.22 -16.11
N SER A 183 -0.07 18.36 -14.82
CA SER A 183 0.12 19.67 -14.19
C SER A 183 1.53 20.21 -14.36
N ASP A 184 1.63 21.53 -14.47
CA ASP A 184 2.92 22.21 -14.61
C ASP A 184 3.76 22.03 -13.32
N GLY A 185 4.98 21.52 -13.47
CA GLY A 185 5.86 21.20 -12.34
C GLY A 185 5.52 19.90 -11.59
N ALA A 186 4.63 19.06 -12.11
CA ALA A 186 4.30 17.77 -11.51
C ALA A 186 5.55 16.87 -11.34
N PRO A 187 5.73 16.22 -10.17
CA PRO A 187 6.81 15.26 -10.01
C PRO A 187 6.56 14.02 -10.88
N VAL A 188 7.62 13.49 -11.49
CA VAL A 188 7.54 12.19 -12.17
C VAL A 188 7.33 11.10 -11.12
N VAL A 189 6.18 10.42 -11.19
CA VAL A 189 5.87 9.24 -10.38
C VAL A 189 6.25 7.99 -11.16
N ASP A 190 7.18 7.21 -10.63
CA ASP A 190 7.51 5.89 -11.17
C ASP A 190 6.32 4.95 -10.94
N MET A 191 5.80 4.35 -12.00
CA MET A 191 4.57 3.56 -11.96
C MET A 191 4.88 2.09 -12.18
N SER A 192 4.69 1.29 -11.13
CA SER A 192 4.67 -0.17 -11.21
C SER A 192 3.25 -0.68 -11.45
N VAL A 193 3.11 -1.97 -11.74
CA VAL A 193 1.82 -2.65 -11.87
C VAL A 193 1.81 -3.90 -11.02
N LEU A 194 0.66 -4.24 -10.44
CA LEU A 194 0.44 -5.54 -9.79
C LEU A 194 -0.76 -6.21 -10.44
N MET A 195 -0.51 -7.34 -11.09
CA MET A 195 -1.50 -8.15 -11.81
C MET A 195 -1.47 -9.59 -11.31
N GLY A 196 -2.61 -10.29 -11.32
CA GLY A 196 -2.66 -11.67 -10.83
C GLY A 196 -4.03 -12.32 -10.98
N ALA A 197 -4.03 -13.63 -10.80
CA ALA A 197 -5.22 -14.48 -10.75
C ALA A 197 -5.88 -14.36 -9.36
N ASN A 198 -6.39 -13.16 -9.09
CA ASN A 198 -6.79 -12.79 -7.75
C ASN A 198 -8.32 -12.65 -7.69
N VAL A 199 -8.97 -13.49 -6.89
CA VAL A 199 -10.35 -13.31 -6.48
C VAL A 199 -10.35 -12.57 -5.14
N ALA A 200 -11.04 -11.43 -5.09
CA ALA A 200 -10.97 -10.51 -3.96
C ALA A 200 -11.32 -11.18 -2.61
N ASN A 201 -12.41 -11.94 -2.58
CA ASN A 201 -12.85 -12.62 -1.35
C ASN A 201 -11.89 -13.71 -0.89
N GLU A 202 -11.23 -14.42 -1.81
CA GLU A 202 -10.28 -15.49 -1.48
C GLU A 202 -9.00 -14.89 -0.89
N VAL A 203 -8.47 -13.85 -1.53
CA VAL A 203 -7.31 -13.10 -1.03
C VAL A 203 -7.61 -12.49 0.34
N ALA A 204 -8.81 -11.93 0.51
CA ALA A 204 -9.25 -11.34 1.76
C ALA A 204 -9.34 -12.35 2.91
N LYS A 205 -9.71 -13.61 2.61
CA LYS A 205 -9.75 -14.72 3.59
C LYS A 205 -8.39 -15.32 3.90
N GLY A 206 -7.34 -14.92 3.18
CA GLY A 206 -6.00 -15.48 3.30
C GLY A 206 -5.82 -16.80 2.57
N ASP A 207 -6.71 -17.13 1.61
CA ASP A 207 -6.53 -18.25 0.71
C ASP A 207 -5.31 -18.01 -0.19
N PHE A 208 -4.78 -19.10 -0.77
CA PHE A 208 -3.61 -19.02 -1.64
C PHE A 208 -3.91 -18.21 -2.90
N ALA A 209 -3.04 -17.24 -3.21
CA ALA A 209 -3.11 -16.42 -4.41
C ALA A 209 -1.71 -16.00 -4.86
N GLU A 210 -1.56 -15.75 -6.16
CA GLU A 210 -0.31 -15.35 -6.79
C GLU A 210 -0.51 -14.05 -7.57
N ALA A 211 0.46 -13.14 -7.47
CA ALA A 211 0.47 -11.91 -8.22
C ALA A 211 1.89 -11.59 -8.71
N THR A 212 1.97 -10.96 -9.87
CA THR A 212 3.20 -10.48 -10.50
C THR A 212 3.27 -8.97 -10.37
N ILE A 213 4.44 -8.46 -9.98
CA ILE A 213 4.73 -7.03 -9.96
C ILE A 213 5.59 -6.67 -11.17
N GLY A 214 5.04 -5.88 -12.09
CA GLY A 214 5.80 -5.27 -13.17
C GLY A 214 6.41 -3.95 -12.70
N CYS A 215 7.72 -3.81 -12.81
CA CYS A 215 8.43 -2.58 -12.45
C CYS A 215 9.60 -2.33 -13.40
N THR A 216 9.95 -1.05 -13.58
CA THR A 216 11.12 -0.61 -14.35
C THR A 216 12.37 -0.55 -13.47
N LYS A 217 12.17 -0.23 -12.18
CA LYS A 217 13.20 -0.10 -11.16
C LYS A 217 13.10 -1.24 -10.15
N PRO A 218 14.08 -2.16 -10.10
CA PRO A 218 14.07 -3.30 -9.18
C PRO A 218 13.91 -2.89 -7.71
N GLU A 219 14.51 -1.76 -7.31
CA GLU A 219 14.39 -1.24 -5.95
C GLU A 219 12.94 -0.87 -5.56
N ASN A 220 12.13 -0.40 -6.51
CA ASN A 220 10.72 -0.11 -6.28
C ASN A 220 9.92 -1.42 -6.24
N GLY A 221 10.23 -2.36 -7.14
CA GLY A 221 9.66 -3.70 -7.13
C GLY A 221 9.78 -4.40 -5.78
N LEU A 222 10.97 -4.34 -5.15
CA LEU A 222 11.19 -4.91 -3.82
C LEU A 222 10.32 -4.29 -2.73
N LYS A 223 10.06 -2.97 -2.78
CA LYS A 223 9.14 -2.30 -1.85
C LYS A 223 7.71 -2.78 -2.05
N TRP A 224 7.28 -2.93 -3.30
CA TRP A 224 5.95 -3.46 -3.62
C TRP A 224 5.78 -4.92 -3.19
N CYS A 225 6.78 -5.77 -3.39
CA CYS A 225 6.77 -7.14 -2.88
C CYS A 225 6.69 -7.15 -1.35
N ALA A 226 7.46 -6.30 -0.66
CA ALA A 226 7.47 -6.25 0.79
C ALA A 226 6.12 -5.81 1.39
N VAL A 227 5.40 -4.89 0.74
CA VAL A 227 4.08 -4.44 1.22
C VAL A 227 2.95 -5.40 0.80
N ALA A 228 3.08 -6.13 -0.30
CA ALA A 228 2.07 -7.07 -0.80
C ALA A 228 2.23 -8.50 -0.26
N GLU A 229 3.45 -8.92 0.11
CA GLU A 229 3.77 -10.29 0.49
C GLU A 229 4.25 -10.42 1.95
N LYS A 230 3.57 -11.29 2.71
CA LYS A 230 3.82 -11.53 4.14
C LYS A 230 5.21 -12.13 4.41
N ALA A 231 5.64 -13.12 3.61
CA ALA A 231 6.90 -13.81 3.84
C ALA A 231 8.12 -12.90 3.59
N VAL A 232 8.00 -11.94 2.66
CA VAL A 232 9.04 -10.93 2.41
C VAL A 232 9.10 -9.92 3.54
N ALA A 233 7.95 -9.45 4.04
CA ALA A 233 7.87 -8.58 5.21
C ALA A 233 8.51 -9.22 6.46
N GLU A 234 8.20 -10.49 6.73
CA GLU A 234 8.76 -11.24 7.85
C GLU A 234 10.27 -11.49 7.70
N LYS A 235 10.75 -11.88 6.51
CA LYS A 235 12.19 -12.05 6.24
C LYS A 235 12.95 -10.73 6.38
N ALA A 236 12.39 -9.62 5.88
CA ALA A 236 12.97 -8.29 6.03
C ALA A 236 13.07 -7.89 7.51
N ALA A 237 12.02 -8.15 8.30
CA ALA A 237 12.00 -7.92 9.74
C ALA A 237 13.04 -8.79 10.47
N GLN A 238 13.15 -10.08 10.13
CA GLN A 238 14.09 -11.02 10.73
C GLN A 238 15.56 -10.69 10.40
N MET A 239 15.87 -10.37 9.14
CA MET A 239 17.23 -9.97 8.72
C MET A 239 17.70 -8.72 9.48
N LYS A 240 16.80 -7.76 9.72
CA LYS A 240 17.12 -6.55 10.50
C LYS A 240 17.27 -6.80 11.99
N ALA A 241 16.43 -7.67 12.56
CA ALA A 241 16.59 -8.09 13.95
C ALA A 241 17.93 -8.82 14.16
N GLY A 242 18.35 -9.65 13.19
CA GLY A 242 19.67 -10.27 13.15
C GLY A 242 20.81 -9.24 13.05
N ALA A 243 20.72 -8.29 12.12
CA ALA A 243 21.73 -7.23 11.95
C ALA A 243 21.87 -6.32 13.20
N ARG A 244 20.75 -5.98 13.87
CA ARG A 244 20.78 -5.24 15.15
C ARG A 244 21.44 -6.05 16.27
N ARG A 245 21.22 -7.37 16.32
CA ARG A 245 21.86 -8.26 17.31
C ARG A 245 23.36 -8.43 17.05
N GLU A 246 23.81 -8.53 15.80
CA GLU A 246 25.25 -8.56 15.49
C GLU A 246 25.94 -7.22 15.80
N HIS A 247 25.26 -6.09 15.58
CA HIS A 247 25.82 -4.79 15.90
C HIS A 247 25.86 -4.51 17.42
N ALA A 248 24.90 -5.04 18.18
CA ALA A 248 24.90 -5.04 19.64
C ALA A 248 25.91 -6.04 20.24
N GLY A 249 26.11 -7.20 19.61
CA GLY A 249 27.09 -8.21 19.96
C GLY A 249 28.53 -7.74 19.75
N ARG A 250 28.82 -7.09 18.61
CA ARG A 250 30.14 -6.46 18.35
C ARG A 250 30.46 -5.27 19.26
N SER A 251 29.47 -4.71 19.96
CA SER A 251 29.69 -3.60 20.89
C SER A 251 29.96 -4.06 22.34
N ARG A 252 29.91 -5.38 22.63
CA ARG A 252 30.22 -5.96 23.95
C ARG A 252 31.54 -6.72 24.06
N GLU A 253 32.29 -6.91 22.97
CA GLU A 253 33.56 -7.68 22.97
C GLU A 253 34.81 -6.86 22.61
N ILE A 254 34.88 -5.60 23.05
CA ILE A 254 36.13 -4.83 22.95
C ILE A 254 36.58 -4.37 24.33
N TRP A 255 36.62 -5.26 25.32
CA TRP A 255 37.47 -5.20 26.53
C TRP A 255 37.46 -6.58 27.18
N GLY A 256 38.50 -7.38 26.94
CA GLY A 256 38.70 -8.70 27.55
C GLY A 256 39.92 -9.39 26.95
N ASP A 257 40.90 -9.68 27.81
CA ASP A 257 42.23 -10.23 27.52
C ASP A 257 42.24 -11.57 26.77
N GLY A 258 43.36 -11.80 26.07
CA GLY A 258 44.12 -13.06 26.18
C GLY A 258 43.62 -14.29 25.42
N SER A 259 44.36 -14.63 24.36
CA SER A 259 44.70 -16.00 23.90
C SER A 259 43.59 -17.06 23.85
N GLU A 260 43.19 -17.47 22.63
CA GLU A 260 43.40 -18.86 22.16
C GLU A 260 42.90 -19.04 20.72
N SER A 261 43.71 -19.74 19.93
CA SER A 261 43.43 -20.20 18.59
C SER A 261 42.37 -21.29 18.58
N THR A 262 41.27 -21.12 17.85
CA THR A 262 40.52 -22.25 17.29
C THR A 262 39.98 -21.92 15.91
N GLN A 263 40.48 -22.66 14.91
CA GLN A 263 39.89 -22.79 13.59
C GLN A 263 38.44 -23.29 13.74
N ARG A 264 37.47 -22.62 13.12
CA ARG A 264 36.15 -23.19 12.85
C ARG A 264 35.85 -23.08 11.36
N THR A 265 35.66 -24.25 10.78
CA THR A 265 35.30 -24.54 9.40
C THR A 265 33.88 -24.04 9.10
N CYS A 266 33.70 -23.40 7.93
CA CYS A 266 32.39 -23.07 7.39
C CYS A 266 31.62 -24.35 7.00
N PRO A 267 30.32 -24.48 7.33
CA PRO A 267 29.46 -25.48 6.71
C PRO A 267 29.01 -25.03 5.30
N PRO A 268 28.67 -25.97 4.40
CA PRO A 268 28.44 -25.68 2.99
C PRO A 268 27.08 -24.99 2.75
N HIS A 269 27.07 -24.08 1.77
CA HIS A 269 25.89 -23.45 1.20
C HIS A 269 24.88 -24.48 0.67
N PRO A 270 23.57 -24.36 0.94
CA PRO A 270 22.56 -25.00 0.11
C PRO A 270 22.36 -24.20 -1.19
N ALA A 271 22.26 -24.94 -2.29
CA ALA A 271 22.06 -24.47 -3.66
C ALA A 271 20.80 -23.58 -3.81
N PRO A 272 20.77 -22.67 -4.81
CA PRO A 272 19.63 -21.79 -5.02
C PRO A 272 18.43 -22.60 -5.55
N SER A 273 17.34 -22.65 -4.79
CA SER A 273 16.04 -22.98 -5.32
C SER A 273 15.54 -21.80 -6.15
N THR A 274 15.36 -22.01 -7.45
CA THR A 274 14.68 -21.11 -8.36
C THR A 274 13.26 -20.84 -7.87
N ALA A 275 13.01 -19.65 -7.35
CA ALA A 275 11.68 -19.08 -7.21
C ALA A 275 11.55 -17.97 -8.26
N ALA A 276 10.61 -18.15 -9.17
CA ALA A 276 10.20 -17.12 -10.11
C ALA A 276 9.45 -16.01 -9.34
N CYS A 277 9.83 -14.76 -9.59
CA CYS A 277 9.08 -13.56 -9.24
C CYS A 277 8.09 -13.20 -10.35
#